data_AF-A0A1W1E267-F1
#
_entry.id   AF-A0A1W1E267-F1
#
_cell.length_a   1.000
_cell.length_b   1.000
_cell.length_c   1.000
_cell.angle_alpha   90.00
_cell.angle_beta   90.00
_cell.angle_gamma   90.00
#
_symmetry.space_group_name_H-M   'P 1'
#
loop_
_entity.id
_entity.type
_entity.pdbx_description
1 polymer ?
#
loop_
_entity_poly.entity_id
_entity_poly.type
_entity_poly.pdbx_seq_one_letter_code
_entity_poly.pdbx_strand_id
1 'polypeptide(L)'
;MNVPLYLALSLMTWKLGDIEMISVAVEWGVFATLAILFIAQTLKTWQVNAQHLKASVPKQHQYKFKQVAILNWAYFVTFGTELAVVSILAMFYVDWFGLDKIYAALLAGVYPFINLFARPGGGYLSDKFGRKIILMVTFSGVALSFLALGTVEKDWSIYSVILLTIAGGIFSKAGSGAIFAMVPLIQRRLTGQIAGMTGAFGNVGAVMFLTANSLVDYDQFFMLIGLMSGVVLILIVVFLEEPKGHMTEILDDGTVEVIKVN
;
A
#
# COMPACT_ATOMS: atom_id res chain seq x y z
N MET A 1 8.64 11.07 -5.19
CA MET A 1 8.08 10.32 -4.04
C MET A 1 9.08 9.28 -3.51
N ASN A 2 10.38 9.60 -3.46
CA ASN A 2 11.39 8.59 -3.11
C ASN A 2 11.70 8.57 -1.61
N VAL A 3 11.46 9.68 -0.91
CA VAL A 3 11.75 9.83 0.52
C VAL A 3 11.20 8.67 1.36
N PRO A 4 9.91 8.25 1.25
CA PRO A 4 9.40 7.15 2.06
C PRO A 4 10.13 5.81 1.85
N LEU A 5 10.64 5.55 0.64
CA LEU A 5 11.40 4.32 0.34
C LEU A 5 12.72 4.28 1.11
N TYR A 6 13.49 5.37 1.08
CA TYR A 6 14.75 5.47 1.81
C TYR A 6 14.54 5.47 3.32
N LEU A 7 13.47 6.10 3.80
CA LEU A 7 13.11 6.07 5.21
C LEU A 7 12.75 4.65 5.67
N ALA A 8 11.95 3.90 4.91
CA ALA A 8 11.64 2.50 5.25
C ALA A 8 12.88 1.61 5.26
N LEU A 9 13.77 1.75 4.26
CA LEU A 9 15.03 1.00 4.24
C LEU A 9 15.91 1.35 5.44
N SER A 10 16.02 2.64 5.78
CA SER A 10 16.78 3.10 6.94
C SER A 10 16.19 2.57 8.24
N LEU A 11 14.86 2.59 8.38
CA LEU A 11 14.15 2.05 9.55
C LEU A 11 14.39 0.55 9.70
N MET A 12 14.36 -0.19 8.59
CA MET A 12 14.67 -1.62 8.58
C MET A 12 16.13 -1.87 8.98
N THR A 13 17.09 -1.10 8.45
CA THR A 13 18.50 -1.20 8.83
C THR A 13 18.70 -0.96 10.31
N TRP A 14 18.10 0.10 10.86
CA TRP A 14 18.12 0.38 12.29
C TRP A 14 17.57 -0.79 13.10
N LYS A 15 16.42 -1.34 12.70
CA LYS A 15 15.80 -2.44 13.43
C LYS A 15 16.64 -3.73 13.41
N LEU A 16 17.35 -3.99 12.32
CA LEU A 16 18.30 -5.11 12.24
C LEU A 16 19.55 -4.89 13.13
N GLY A 17 20.00 -3.65 13.28
CA GLY A 17 21.08 -3.27 14.20
C GLY A 17 20.66 -3.40 15.66
N ASP A 18 19.44 -2.97 16.00
CA ASP A 18 18.85 -3.06 17.35
C ASP A 18 18.78 -4.48 17.91
N ILE A 19 18.58 -5.48 17.04
CA ILE A 19 18.57 -6.91 17.42
C ILE A 19 19.94 -7.60 17.25
N GLU A 20 21.01 -6.82 17.07
CA GLU A 20 22.40 -7.29 16.86
C GLU A 20 22.58 -8.26 15.69
N MET A 21 21.66 -8.25 14.70
CA MET A 21 21.71 -9.15 13.55
C MET A 21 22.74 -8.69 12.51
N ILE A 22 23.09 -7.39 12.53
CA ILE A 22 24.16 -6.79 11.71
C ILE A 22 25.14 -6.05 12.62
N SER A 23 26.41 -5.98 12.19
CA SER A 23 27.41 -5.23 12.96
C SER A 23 27.22 -3.72 12.82
N VAL A 24 27.64 -2.96 13.83
CA VAL A 24 27.60 -1.48 13.83
C VAL A 24 28.28 -0.90 12.58
N ALA A 25 29.39 -1.50 12.14
CA ALA A 25 30.08 -1.06 10.92
C ALA A 25 29.23 -1.25 9.66
N VAL A 26 28.48 -2.36 9.56
CA VAL A 26 27.59 -2.63 8.43
C VAL A 26 26.38 -1.69 8.48
N GLU A 27 25.81 -1.45 9.67
CA GLU A 27 24.69 -0.52 9.86
C GLU A 27 25.03 0.90 9.37
N TRP A 28 26.13 1.48 9.86
CA TRP A 28 26.59 2.81 9.42
C TRP A 28 26.98 2.82 7.93
N GLY A 29 27.54 1.72 7.43
CA GLY A 29 27.84 1.56 6.01
C GLY A 29 26.57 1.64 5.15
N VAL A 30 25.51 0.94 5.54
CA VAL A 30 24.21 0.98 4.84
C VAL A 30 23.59 2.37 4.91
N PHE A 31 23.61 3.05 6.06
CA PHE A 31 23.12 4.43 6.14
C PHE A 31 23.87 5.39 5.23
N ALA A 32 25.20 5.29 5.18
CA ALA A 32 26.01 6.09 4.28
C ALA A 32 25.67 5.80 2.81
N THR A 33 25.54 4.52 2.43
CA THR A 33 25.14 4.12 1.07
C THR A 33 23.76 4.65 0.71
N LEU A 34 22.76 4.52 1.60
CA LEU A 34 21.41 5.04 1.39
C LEU A 34 21.41 6.56 1.21
N ALA A 35 22.17 7.30 2.04
CA ALA A 35 22.30 8.74 1.93
C ALA A 35 22.95 9.16 0.59
N ILE A 36 24.03 8.50 0.17
CA ILE A 36 24.70 8.75 -1.11
C ILE A 36 23.76 8.48 -2.28
N LEU A 37 23.06 7.34 -2.27
CA LEU A 37 22.10 6.97 -3.32
C LEU A 37 20.95 7.97 -3.38
N PHE A 38 20.43 8.42 -2.23
CA PHE A 38 19.37 9.41 -2.16
C PHE A 38 19.80 10.75 -2.76
N ILE A 39 21.00 11.24 -2.40
CA ILE A 39 21.55 12.48 -2.94
C ILE A 39 21.77 12.34 -4.45
N ALA A 40 22.42 11.26 -4.90
CA ALA A 40 22.70 11.01 -6.32
C ALA A 40 21.40 10.94 -7.14
N GLN A 41 20.39 10.22 -6.65
CA GLN A 41 19.10 10.10 -7.32
C GLN A 41 18.37 11.45 -7.37
N THR A 42 18.41 12.24 -6.30
CA THR A 42 17.78 13.56 -6.23
C THR A 42 18.44 14.53 -7.21
N LEU A 43 19.77 14.58 -7.24
CA LEU A 43 20.53 15.39 -8.18
C LEU A 43 20.28 14.97 -9.63
N LYS A 44 20.25 13.67 -9.93
CA LYS A 44 19.96 13.17 -11.27
C LYS A 44 18.52 13.51 -11.70
N THR A 45 17.56 13.36 -10.79
CA THR A 45 16.16 13.74 -11.02
C THR A 45 16.05 15.23 -11.33
N TRP A 46 16.77 16.08 -10.59
CA TRP A 46 16.83 17.52 -10.86
C TRP A 46 17.44 17.81 -12.23
N GLN A 47 18.61 17.24 -12.54
CA GLN A 47 19.32 17.47 -13.81
C GLN A 47 18.47 17.09 -15.02
N VAL A 48 17.80 15.93 -14.99
CA VAL A 48 16.96 15.44 -16.09
C VAL A 48 15.70 16.30 -16.24
N ASN A 49 15.09 16.73 -15.13
CA ASN A 49 13.85 17.50 -15.17
C ASN A 49 14.07 19.02 -15.31
N ALA A 50 15.29 19.53 -15.12
CA ALA A 50 15.59 20.97 -15.16
C ALA A 50 15.21 21.63 -16.49
N GLN A 51 15.29 20.88 -17.61
CA GLN A 51 14.85 21.37 -18.92
C GLN A 51 13.33 21.50 -19.01
N HIS A 52 12.58 20.54 -18.44
CA HIS A 52 11.11 20.55 -18.38
C HIS A 52 10.54 21.53 -17.35
N LEU A 53 11.37 22.04 -16.42
CA LEU A 53 10.99 23.15 -15.54
C LEU A 53 11.05 24.50 -16.26
N LYS A 54 11.83 24.62 -17.34
CA LYS A 54 11.97 25.85 -18.14
C LYS A 54 11.06 25.89 -19.37
N ALA A 55 10.81 24.74 -20.00
CA ALA A 55 9.90 24.59 -21.13
C ALA A 55 8.64 23.82 -20.72
N SER A 56 7.45 24.34 -21.04
CA SER A 56 6.19 23.68 -20.67
C SER A 56 6.06 22.33 -21.37
N VAL A 57 5.79 21.28 -20.60
CA VAL A 57 5.51 19.94 -21.12
C VAL A 57 4.26 19.97 -22.01
N PRO A 58 4.25 19.32 -23.20
CA PRO A 58 3.07 19.23 -24.05
C PRO A 58 1.84 18.75 -23.28
N LYS A 59 0.66 19.36 -23.53
CA LYS A 59 -0.59 19.06 -22.80
C LYS A 59 -0.92 17.56 -22.75
N GLN A 60 -0.57 16.82 -23.80
CA GLN A 60 -0.80 15.37 -23.92
C GLN A 60 0.04 14.52 -22.95
N HIS A 61 1.16 15.04 -22.43
CA HIS A 61 2.02 14.34 -21.48
C HIS A 61 1.77 14.75 -20.03
N GLN A 62 0.94 15.77 -19.79
CA GLN A 62 0.62 16.24 -18.46
C GLN A 62 -0.39 15.31 -17.79
N TYR A 63 -0.08 14.86 -16.58
CA TYR A 63 -1.00 14.10 -15.73
C TYR A 63 -0.95 14.65 -14.31
N LYS A 64 -2.04 14.45 -13.57
CA LYS A 64 -2.16 14.92 -12.19
C LYS A 64 -1.38 13.99 -11.27
N PHE A 65 -0.15 14.37 -10.90
CA PHE A 65 0.72 13.59 -10.00
C PHE A 65 0.05 13.21 -8.67
N LYS A 66 -0.89 14.03 -8.19
CA LYS A 66 -1.70 13.71 -7.00
C LYS A 66 -2.43 12.36 -7.10
N GLN A 67 -2.86 11.93 -8.30
CA GLN A 67 -3.51 10.63 -8.47
C GLN A 67 -2.53 9.49 -8.19
N VAL A 68 -1.30 9.61 -8.67
CA VAL A 68 -0.22 8.65 -8.40
C VAL A 68 0.11 8.62 -6.90
N ALA A 69 0.17 9.78 -6.26
CA ALA A 69 0.44 9.86 -4.83
C ALA A 69 -0.65 9.17 -3.99
N ILE A 70 -1.92 9.35 -4.35
CA ILE A 70 -3.04 8.70 -3.67
C ILE A 70 -2.99 7.19 -3.88
N LEU A 71 -2.73 6.69 -5.10
CA LEU A 71 -2.62 5.24 -5.34
C LEU A 71 -1.44 4.62 -4.57
N ASN A 72 -0.31 5.31 -4.47
CA ASN A 72 0.84 4.87 -3.71
C ASN A 72 0.50 4.77 -2.21
N TRP A 73 -0.15 5.77 -1.62
CA TRP A 73 -0.60 5.72 -0.22
C TRP A 73 -1.72 4.70 0.00
N ALA A 74 -2.59 4.50 -0.99
CA ALA A 74 -3.59 3.44 -0.95
C ALA A 74 -2.91 2.07 -0.88
N TYR A 75 -1.90 1.84 -1.73
CA TYR A 75 -1.21 0.55 -1.77
C TYR A 75 -0.30 0.33 -0.56
N PHE A 76 0.27 1.41 -0.01
CA PHE A 76 0.94 1.41 1.29
C PHE A 76 0.04 0.81 2.36
N VAL A 77 -1.22 1.24 2.42
CA VAL A 77 -2.16 0.73 3.43
C VAL A 77 -2.61 -0.69 3.09
N THR A 78 -3.05 -0.98 1.88
CA THR A 78 -3.62 -2.31 1.56
C THR A 78 -2.56 -3.40 1.63
N PHE A 79 -1.54 -3.35 0.77
CA PHE A 79 -0.52 -4.38 0.72
C PHE A 79 0.39 -4.36 1.96
N GLY A 80 0.64 -3.18 2.54
CA GLY A 80 1.37 -3.08 3.80
C GLY A 80 0.63 -3.78 4.94
N THR A 81 -0.69 -3.58 5.07
CA THR A 81 -1.54 -4.29 6.03
C THR A 81 -1.55 -5.79 5.74
N GLU A 82 -1.62 -6.19 4.47
CA GLU A 82 -1.61 -7.61 4.10
C GLU A 82 -0.35 -8.31 4.61
N LEU A 83 0.83 -7.76 4.33
CA LEU A 83 2.09 -8.33 4.79
C LEU A 83 2.22 -8.27 6.31
N ALA A 84 1.92 -7.13 6.92
CA ALA A 84 2.07 -6.96 8.37
C ALA A 84 1.17 -7.91 9.16
N VAL A 85 -0.11 -8.01 8.79
CA VAL A 85 -1.07 -8.89 9.47
C VAL A 85 -0.70 -10.36 9.25
N VAL A 86 -0.34 -10.79 8.04
CA VAL A 86 0.11 -12.17 7.79
C VAL A 86 1.27 -12.56 8.74
N SER A 87 2.21 -11.66 8.94
CA SER A 87 3.40 -11.93 9.76
C SER A 87 3.12 -12.06 11.25
N ILE A 88 2.06 -11.44 11.76
CA ILE A 88 1.80 -11.40 13.22
C ILE A 88 0.56 -12.18 13.65
N LEU A 89 -0.35 -12.51 12.72
CA LEU A 89 -1.69 -12.99 13.05
C LEU A 89 -1.70 -14.28 13.88
N ALA A 90 -0.79 -15.21 13.58
CA ALA A 90 -0.66 -16.44 14.35
C ALA A 90 -0.22 -16.16 15.79
N MET A 91 0.75 -15.26 15.97
CA MET A 91 1.27 -14.88 17.28
C MET A 91 0.21 -14.12 18.08
N PHE A 92 -0.55 -13.23 17.44
CA PHE A 92 -1.71 -12.58 18.05
C PHE A 92 -2.72 -13.58 18.64
N TYR A 93 -3.08 -14.64 17.91
CA TYR A 93 -4.00 -15.66 18.43
C TYR A 93 -3.41 -16.45 19.61
N VAL A 94 -2.11 -16.69 19.62
CA VAL A 94 -1.44 -17.38 20.74
C VAL A 94 -1.36 -16.46 21.96
N ASP A 95 -0.82 -15.26 21.80
CA ASP A 95 -0.45 -14.39 22.91
C ASP A 95 -1.65 -13.64 23.50
N TRP A 96 -2.65 -13.30 22.67
CA TRP A 96 -3.83 -12.56 23.13
C TRP A 96 -4.94 -13.45 23.67
N PHE A 97 -5.16 -14.61 23.03
CA PHE A 97 -6.28 -15.52 23.32
C PHE A 97 -5.85 -16.88 23.88
N GLY A 98 -4.54 -17.15 23.99
CA GLY A 98 -4.04 -18.40 24.56
C GLY A 98 -4.29 -19.64 23.69
N LEU A 99 -4.50 -19.48 22.38
CA LEU A 99 -4.70 -20.64 21.50
C LEU A 99 -3.42 -21.47 21.40
N ASP A 100 -3.61 -22.78 21.22
CA ASP A 100 -2.51 -23.66 20.84
C ASP A 100 -1.88 -23.22 19.52
N LYS A 101 -0.55 -23.32 19.44
CA LYS A 101 0.26 -22.80 18.33
C LYS A 101 -0.10 -23.43 16.99
N ILE A 102 -0.44 -24.72 16.97
CA ILE A 102 -0.81 -25.42 15.73
C ILE A 102 -2.17 -24.89 15.25
N TYR A 103 -3.15 -24.78 16.15
CA TYR A 103 -4.46 -24.24 15.81
C TYR A 103 -4.39 -22.78 15.36
N ALA A 104 -3.62 -21.95 16.06
CA ALA A 104 -3.40 -20.55 15.69
C ALA A 104 -2.75 -20.41 14.30
N ALA A 105 -1.73 -21.23 13.99
CA ALA A 105 -1.08 -21.23 12.69
C ALA A 105 -2.02 -21.69 11.56
N LEU A 106 -2.86 -22.70 11.79
CA LEU A 106 -3.86 -23.16 10.82
C LEU A 106 -4.89 -22.06 10.53
N LEU A 107 -5.38 -21.38 11.56
CA LEU A 107 -6.33 -20.27 11.41
C LEU A 107 -5.70 -19.08 10.67
N ALA A 108 -4.48 -18.69 11.06
CA ALA A 108 -3.74 -17.62 10.39
C ALA A 108 -3.40 -17.96 8.93
N GLY A 109 -3.17 -19.24 8.63
CA GLY A 109 -2.88 -19.75 7.29
C GLY A 109 -4.01 -19.47 6.29
N VAL A 110 -5.27 -19.38 6.73
CA VAL A 110 -6.40 -19.01 5.87
C VAL A 110 -6.26 -17.59 5.31
N TYR A 111 -5.65 -16.68 6.07
CA TYR A 111 -5.61 -15.26 5.71
C TYR A 111 -4.87 -14.98 4.39
N PRO A 112 -3.70 -15.58 4.10
CA PRO A 112 -3.08 -15.55 2.77
C PRO A 112 -3.96 -16.11 1.64
N PHE A 113 -4.66 -17.24 1.85
CA PHE A 113 -5.46 -17.90 0.80
C PHE A 113 -6.59 -17.02 0.26
N ILE A 114 -7.12 -16.11 1.07
CA ILE A 114 -8.13 -15.11 0.65
C ILE A 114 -7.67 -14.33 -0.59
N ASN A 115 -6.37 -14.13 -0.76
CA ASN A 115 -5.78 -13.38 -1.86
C ASN A 115 -6.17 -13.93 -3.24
N LEU A 116 -6.30 -15.26 -3.34
CA LEU A 116 -6.63 -15.93 -4.60
C LEU A 116 -7.92 -15.39 -5.23
N PHE A 117 -8.92 -15.06 -4.40
CA PHE A 117 -10.23 -14.58 -4.86
C PHE A 117 -10.40 -13.08 -4.68
N ALA A 118 -9.91 -12.54 -3.56
CA ALA A 118 -10.17 -11.15 -3.20
C ALA A 118 -9.48 -10.15 -4.14
N ARG A 119 -8.23 -10.40 -4.58
CA ARG A 119 -7.54 -9.50 -5.51
C ARG A 119 -8.19 -9.47 -6.90
N PRO A 120 -8.39 -10.61 -7.58
CA PRO A 120 -9.10 -10.62 -8.86
C PRO A 120 -10.52 -10.06 -8.73
N GLY A 121 -11.22 -10.41 -7.64
CA GLY A 121 -12.56 -9.90 -7.34
C GLY A 121 -12.58 -8.38 -7.20
N GLY A 122 -11.63 -7.79 -6.47
CA GLY A 122 -11.51 -6.35 -6.31
C GLY A 122 -11.24 -5.62 -7.63
N GLY A 123 -10.37 -6.16 -8.47
CA GLY A 123 -10.12 -5.64 -9.82
C GLY A 123 -11.37 -5.70 -10.70
N TYR A 124 -12.01 -6.87 -10.77
CA TYR A 124 -13.24 -7.08 -11.55
C TYR A 124 -14.39 -6.16 -11.10
N LEU A 125 -14.61 -6.04 -9.78
CA LEU A 125 -15.63 -5.15 -9.24
C LEU A 125 -15.31 -3.68 -9.56
N SER A 126 -14.03 -3.29 -9.48
CA SER A 126 -13.56 -1.93 -9.79
C SER A 126 -13.89 -1.55 -11.23
N ASP A 127 -13.64 -2.46 -12.17
CA ASP A 127 -13.96 -2.25 -13.59
C ASP A 127 -15.46 -2.24 -13.88
N LYS A 128 -16.28 -2.96 -13.09
CA LYS A 128 -17.73 -3.07 -13.31
C LYS A 128 -18.56 -1.97 -12.66
N PHE A 129 -18.24 -1.59 -11.42
CA PHE A 129 -19.08 -0.71 -10.59
C PHE A 129 -18.52 0.70 -10.43
N GLY A 130 -17.33 0.98 -10.99
CA GLY A 130 -16.65 2.25 -10.86
C GLY A 130 -15.52 2.17 -9.84
N ARG A 131 -14.35 2.65 -10.27
CA ARG A 131 -13.09 2.36 -9.60
C ARG A 131 -12.93 3.15 -8.31
N LYS A 132 -13.35 4.43 -8.30
CA LYS A 132 -13.38 5.25 -7.09
C LYS A 132 -14.39 4.69 -6.09
N ILE A 133 -15.55 4.22 -6.54
CA ILE A 133 -16.58 3.64 -5.66
C ILE A 133 -16.03 2.39 -4.96
N ILE A 134 -15.43 1.47 -5.71
CA ILE A 134 -14.85 0.26 -5.13
C ILE A 134 -13.66 0.57 -4.22
N LEU A 135 -12.83 1.55 -4.55
CA LEU A 135 -11.79 2.02 -3.63
C LEU A 135 -12.39 2.58 -2.33
N MET A 136 -13.45 3.38 -2.40
CA MET A 136 -14.11 3.88 -1.19
C MET A 136 -14.71 2.75 -0.34
N VAL A 137 -15.36 1.77 -0.96
CA VAL A 137 -15.93 0.61 -0.26
C VAL A 137 -14.84 -0.23 0.39
N THR A 138 -13.76 -0.54 -0.34
CA THR A 138 -12.66 -1.35 0.21
C THR A 138 -11.96 -0.63 1.35
N PHE A 139 -11.64 0.66 1.22
CA PHE A 139 -11.02 1.42 2.30
C PHE A 139 -11.94 1.63 3.51
N SER A 140 -13.25 1.79 3.30
CA SER A 140 -14.22 1.82 4.39
C SER A 140 -14.26 0.48 5.12
N GLY A 141 -14.26 -0.62 4.39
CA GLY A 141 -14.21 -1.97 4.96
C GLY A 141 -12.93 -2.22 5.76
N VAL A 142 -11.76 -1.85 5.24
CA VAL A 142 -10.50 -1.95 5.98
C VAL A 142 -10.55 -1.07 7.24
N ALA A 143 -10.93 0.20 7.11
CA ALA A 143 -10.99 1.12 8.25
C ALA A 143 -11.92 0.57 9.35
N LEU A 144 -13.15 0.18 9.00
CA LEU A 144 -14.12 -0.32 9.98
C LEU A 144 -13.67 -1.63 10.63
N SER A 145 -13.16 -2.59 9.85
CA SER A 145 -12.69 -3.87 10.40
C SER A 145 -11.50 -3.68 11.34
N PHE A 146 -10.51 -2.86 10.96
CA PHE A 146 -9.30 -2.68 11.76
C PHE A 146 -9.50 -1.71 12.94
N LEU A 147 -10.39 -0.73 12.84
CA LEU A 147 -10.81 0.08 13.99
C LEU A 147 -11.55 -0.78 15.02
N ALA A 148 -12.42 -1.69 14.58
CA ALA A 148 -13.09 -2.64 15.47
C ALA A 148 -12.11 -3.63 16.11
N LEU A 149 -11.13 -4.14 15.35
CA LEU A 149 -10.04 -4.94 15.91
C LEU A 149 -9.14 -4.12 16.84
N GLY A 150 -9.06 -2.82 16.66
CA GLY A 150 -8.30 -1.93 17.54
C GLY A 150 -8.93 -1.73 18.93
N THR A 151 -10.17 -2.20 19.13
CA THR A 151 -10.84 -2.22 20.44
C THR A 151 -10.99 -3.66 20.95
N VAL A 152 -10.19 -4.60 20.45
CA VAL A 152 -10.29 -5.99 20.84
C VAL A 152 -9.80 -6.17 22.27
N GLU A 153 -10.65 -6.75 23.12
CA GLU A 153 -10.30 -7.15 24.47
C GLU A 153 -10.08 -8.67 24.52
N LYS A 154 -9.45 -9.16 25.59
CA LYS A 154 -9.09 -10.60 25.71
C LYS A 154 -10.31 -11.50 25.95
N ASP A 155 -11.44 -10.93 26.37
CA ASP A 155 -12.70 -11.61 26.60
C ASP A 155 -13.56 -11.76 25.33
N TRP A 156 -13.16 -11.11 24.22
CA TRP A 156 -13.86 -11.22 22.95
C TRP A 156 -13.90 -12.66 22.46
N SER A 157 -15.00 -13.01 21.79
CA SER A 157 -15.08 -14.30 21.11
C SER A 157 -14.04 -14.38 19.99
N ILE A 158 -13.19 -15.41 20.04
CA ILE A 158 -12.19 -15.67 19.00
C ILE A 158 -12.82 -15.77 17.60
N TYR A 159 -14.05 -16.29 17.50
CA TYR A 159 -14.76 -16.39 16.23
C TYR A 159 -15.10 -15.01 15.64
N SER A 160 -15.48 -14.05 16.48
CA SER A 160 -15.74 -12.67 16.06
C SER A 160 -14.47 -11.99 15.56
N VAL A 161 -13.34 -12.24 16.24
CA VAL A 161 -12.04 -11.70 15.85
C VAL A 161 -11.57 -12.31 14.52
N ILE A 162 -11.70 -13.62 14.34
CA ILE A 162 -11.39 -14.29 13.07
C ILE A 162 -12.27 -13.74 11.94
N LEU A 163 -13.56 -13.53 12.19
CA LEU A 163 -14.46 -12.98 11.17
C LEU A 163 -14.04 -11.56 10.76
N LEU A 164 -13.67 -10.71 11.72
CA LEU A 164 -13.20 -9.36 11.47
C LEU A 164 -11.86 -9.33 10.74
N THR A 165 -10.90 -10.20 11.11
CA THR A 165 -9.61 -10.29 10.41
C THR A 165 -9.78 -10.79 8.98
N ILE A 166 -10.66 -11.78 8.74
CA ILE A 166 -11.01 -12.23 7.39
C ILE A 166 -11.68 -11.12 6.60
N ALA A 167 -12.66 -10.41 7.17
CA ALA A 167 -13.35 -9.31 6.51
C ALA A 167 -12.37 -8.19 6.12
N GLY A 168 -11.55 -7.72 7.07
CA GLY A 168 -10.51 -6.72 6.83
C GLY A 168 -9.49 -7.19 5.78
N GLY A 169 -9.13 -8.47 5.82
CA GLY A 169 -8.26 -9.11 4.84
C GLY A 169 -8.85 -9.13 3.42
N ILE A 170 -10.14 -9.45 3.27
CA ILE A 170 -10.85 -9.42 1.99
C ILE A 170 -10.85 -7.99 1.43
N PHE A 171 -11.25 -7.01 2.24
CA PHE A 171 -11.31 -5.61 1.79
C PHE A 171 -9.94 -5.06 1.42
N SER A 172 -8.90 -5.38 2.19
CA SER A 172 -7.52 -4.95 1.91
C SER A 172 -7.03 -5.54 0.58
N LYS A 173 -7.20 -6.85 0.37
CA LYS A 173 -6.79 -7.54 -0.87
C LYS A 173 -7.60 -7.07 -2.08
N ALA A 174 -8.90 -6.88 -1.92
CA ALA A 174 -9.76 -6.30 -2.96
C ALA A 174 -9.33 -4.86 -3.30
N GLY A 175 -8.97 -4.06 -2.31
CA GLY A 175 -8.42 -2.72 -2.48
C GLY A 175 -7.14 -2.73 -3.33
N SER A 176 -6.21 -3.64 -3.03
CA SER A 176 -4.99 -3.85 -3.83
C SER A 176 -5.30 -4.15 -5.31
N GLY A 177 -6.29 -5.02 -5.58
CA GLY A 177 -6.75 -5.30 -6.94
C GLY A 177 -7.35 -4.07 -7.63
N ALA A 178 -8.20 -3.31 -6.93
CA ALA A 178 -8.82 -2.10 -7.44
C ALA A 178 -7.80 -0.99 -7.73
N ILE A 179 -6.74 -0.87 -6.93
CA ILE A 179 -5.64 0.10 -7.14
C ILE A 179 -4.92 -0.20 -8.45
N PHE A 180 -4.55 -1.46 -8.71
CA PHE A 180 -3.86 -1.83 -9.94
C PHE A 180 -4.74 -1.74 -11.19
N ALA A 181 -6.07 -1.85 -11.05
CA ALA A 181 -6.99 -1.52 -12.14
C ALA A 181 -6.99 -0.01 -12.50
N MET A 182 -6.67 0.87 -11.54
CA MET A 182 -6.59 2.32 -11.76
C MET A 182 -5.25 2.80 -12.34
N VAL A 183 -4.16 2.07 -12.10
CA VAL A 183 -2.79 2.48 -12.49
C VAL A 183 -2.65 2.79 -13.98
N PRO A 184 -3.10 1.94 -14.93
CA PRO A 184 -2.98 2.21 -16.36
C PRO A 184 -3.77 3.43 -16.83
N LEU A 185 -4.77 3.87 -16.06
CA LEU A 185 -5.66 4.97 -16.43
C LEU A 185 -5.08 6.36 -16.14
N ILE A 186 -4.05 6.45 -15.30
CA ILE A 186 -3.42 7.73 -15.00
C ILE A 186 -2.59 8.20 -16.19
N GLN A 187 -1.73 7.33 -16.72
CA GLN A 187 -0.90 7.62 -17.89
C GLN A 187 -0.37 6.31 -18.49
N ARG A 188 -0.94 5.86 -19.62
CA ARG A 188 -0.59 4.59 -20.28
C ARG A 188 0.90 4.43 -20.53
N ARG A 189 1.53 5.48 -21.09
CA ARG A 189 2.98 5.50 -21.38
C ARG A 189 3.85 5.26 -20.15
N LEU A 190 3.37 5.65 -18.96
CA LEU A 190 4.11 5.55 -17.70
C LEU A 190 3.55 4.46 -16.79
N THR A 191 2.69 3.57 -17.29
CA THR A 191 2.04 2.52 -16.49
C THR A 191 3.05 1.71 -15.69
N GLY A 192 4.14 1.26 -16.32
CA GLY A 192 5.18 0.49 -15.63
C GLY A 192 5.88 1.28 -14.52
N GLN A 193 6.14 2.57 -14.72
CA GLN A 193 6.75 3.42 -13.70
C GLN A 193 5.80 3.69 -12.53
N ILE A 194 4.53 3.98 -12.84
CA ILE A 194 3.50 4.20 -11.81
C ILE A 194 3.28 2.91 -11.03
N ALA A 195 3.10 1.77 -11.70
CA ALA A 195 2.97 0.45 -11.08
C ALA A 195 4.16 0.11 -10.17
N GLY A 196 5.39 0.37 -10.64
CA GLY A 196 6.61 0.16 -9.86
C GLY A 196 6.64 1.02 -8.59
N MET A 197 6.29 2.31 -8.69
CA MET A 197 6.20 3.18 -7.52
C MET A 197 5.11 2.74 -6.55
N THR A 198 3.91 2.41 -7.06
CA THR A 198 2.79 1.90 -6.25
C THR A 198 3.19 0.64 -5.50
N GLY A 199 3.76 -0.34 -6.20
CA GLY A 199 4.23 -1.60 -5.60
C GLY A 199 5.29 -1.38 -4.53
N ALA A 200 6.24 -0.48 -4.76
CA ALA A 200 7.27 -0.14 -3.79
C ALA A 200 6.68 0.46 -2.50
N PHE A 201 5.64 1.29 -2.61
CA PHE A 201 4.94 1.85 -1.44
C PHE A 201 4.24 0.78 -0.59
N GLY A 202 3.79 -0.32 -1.19
CA GLY A 202 3.25 -1.46 -0.45
C GLY A 202 4.29 -2.06 0.51
N ASN A 203 5.54 -2.19 0.06
CA ASN A 203 6.64 -2.67 0.90
C ASN A 203 7.02 -1.65 1.99
N VAL A 204 7.00 -0.35 1.68
CA VAL A 204 7.17 0.71 2.69
C VAL A 204 6.11 0.57 3.77
N GLY A 205 4.84 0.35 3.39
CA GLY A 205 3.74 0.12 4.32
C GLY A 205 4.00 -1.06 5.24
N ALA A 206 4.44 -2.19 4.68
CA ALA A 206 4.75 -3.39 5.46
C ALA A 206 5.84 -3.13 6.50
N VAL A 207 6.94 -2.49 6.10
CA VAL A 207 8.04 -2.16 7.02
C VAL A 207 7.57 -1.20 8.12
N MET A 208 6.80 -0.18 7.78
CA MET A 208 6.28 0.79 8.75
C MET A 208 5.32 0.14 9.75
N PHE A 209 4.37 -0.66 9.28
CA PHE A 209 3.40 -1.35 10.15
C PHE A 209 4.07 -2.41 11.03
N LEU A 210 4.98 -3.21 10.49
CA LEU A 210 5.73 -4.20 11.28
C LEU A 210 6.65 -3.55 12.31
N THR A 211 7.28 -2.42 11.96
CA THR A 211 8.06 -1.67 12.93
C THR A 211 7.16 -1.10 14.02
N ALA A 212 6.00 -0.53 13.66
CA ALA A 212 5.03 -0.06 14.64
C ALA A 212 4.57 -1.20 15.57
N ASN A 213 4.25 -2.39 15.03
CA ASN A 213 3.91 -3.58 15.81
C ASN A 213 5.01 -3.98 16.82
N SER A 214 6.28 -3.69 16.54
CA SER A 214 7.37 -3.97 17.50
C SER A 214 7.44 -2.99 18.66
N LEU A 215 6.67 -1.89 18.62
CA LEU A 215 6.68 -0.80 19.58
C LEU A 215 5.34 -0.65 20.33
N VAL A 216 4.27 -1.31 19.88
CA VAL A 216 2.92 -1.19 20.42
C VAL A 216 2.26 -2.56 20.58
N ASP A 217 1.21 -2.62 21.41
CA ASP A 217 0.39 -3.82 21.58
C ASP A 217 -0.51 -4.08 20.35
N TYR A 218 -1.08 -5.29 20.24
CA TYR A 218 -1.84 -5.72 19.07
C TYR A 218 -3.09 -4.88 18.77
N ASP A 219 -3.83 -4.47 19.81
CA ASP A 219 -4.99 -3.57 19.69
C ASP A 219 -4.56 -2.21 19.12
N GLN A 220 -3.49 -1.62 19.64
CA GLN A 220 -2.95 -0.37 19.13
C GLN A 220 -2.42 -0.50 17.70
N PHE A 221 -1.83 -1.65 17.35
CA PHE A 221 -1.40 -1.97 15.99
C PHE A 221 -2.59 -2.02 15.02
N PHE A 222 -3.68 -2.72 15.37
CA PHE A 222 -4.88 -2.76 14.53
C PHE A 222 -5.53 -1.38 14.43
N MET A 223 -5.56 -0.62 15.52
CA MET A 223 -6.05 0.76 15.54
C MET A 223 -5.26 1.64 14.58
N LEU A 224 -3.92 1.53 14.55
CA LEU A 224 -3.06 2.27 13.63
C LEU A 224 -3.40 1.99 12.17
N ILE A 225 -3.63 0.72 11.80
CA ILE A 225 -4.07 0.35 10.45
C ILE A 225 -5.42 0.99 10.13
N GLY A 226 -6.39 0.87 11.04
CA GLY A 226 -7.73 1.41 10.85
C GLY A 226 -7.74 2.93 10.65
N LEU A 227 -6.97 3.66 11.47
CA LEU A 227 -6.80 5.11 11.36
C LEU A 227 -6.11 5.50 10.05
N MET A 228 -5.03 4.81 9.67
CA MET A 228 -4.34 5.07 8.41
C MET A 228 -5.23 4.79 7.20
N SER A 229 -6.03 3.71 7.23
CA SER A 229 -7.06 3.45 6.22
C SER A 229 -8.10 4.57 6.16
N GLY A 230 -8.55 5.08 7.31
CA GLY A 230 -9.47 6.22 7.38
C GLY A 230 -8.89 7.49 6.76
N VAL A 231 -7.63 7.82 7.05
CA VAL A 231 -6.93 8.97 6.45
C VAL A 231 -6.85 8.82 4.94
N VAL A 232 -6.45 7.64 4.44
CA VAL A 232 -6.37 7.40 3.00
C VAL A 232 -7.75 7.38 2.34
N LEU A 233 -8.78 6.88 3.02
CA LEU A 233 -10.17 6.98 2.56
C LEU A 233 -10.58 8.44 2.34
N ILE A 234 -10.27 9.33 3.28
CA ILE A 234 -10.53 10.77 3.14
C ILE A 234 -9.78 11.33 1.92
N LEU A 235 -8.52 10.96 1.73
CA LEU A 235 -7.74 11.38 0.56
C LEU A 235 -8.38 10.89 -0.75
N ILE A 236 -8.89 9.66 -0.78
CA ILE A 236 -9.60 9.09 -1.94
C ILE A 236 -10.89 9.86 -2.21
N VAL A 237 -11.71 10.12 -1.18
CA VAL A 237 -12.98 10.82 -1.33
C VAL A 237 -12.76 12.23 -1.88
N VAL A 238 -11.84 12.98 -1.28
CA VAL A 238 -11.63 14.41 -1.55
C VAL A 238 -10.80 14.66 -2.82
N PHE A 239 -9.72 13.91 -3.03
CA PHE A 239 -8.72 14.24 -4.04
C PHE A 239 -8.63 13.28 -5.23
N LEU A 240 -9.15 12.04 -5.10
CA LEU A 240 -9.18 11.10 -6.22
C LEU A 240 -10.21 11.56 -7.23
N GLU A 241 -9.74 11.79 -8.44
CA GLU A 241 -10.60 12.11 -9.58
C GLU A 241 -10.55 10.88 -10.48
N GLU A 242 -11.72 10.31 -10.77
CA GLU A 242 -11.76 9.30 -11.82
C GLU A 242 -11.40 9.98 -13.15
N PRO A 243 -10.40 9.47 -13.89
CA PRO A 243 -10.15 9.96 -15.23
C PRO A 243 -11.37 9.65 -16.11
N LYS A 244 -12.26 10.64 -16.26
CA LYS A 244 -13.42 10.57 -17.15
C LYS A 244 -13.02 11.04 -18.54
N GLY A 245 -13.37 10.27 -19.57
CA GLY A 245 -13.36 10.74 -20.96
C GLY A 245 -12.51 9.89 -21.89
N HIS A 246 -11.74 10.56 -22.74
CA HIS A 246 -10.93 9.90 -23.76
C HIS A 246 -9.45 9.97 -23.38
N MET A 247 -8.77 8.83 -23.45
CA MET A 247 -7.34 8.75 -23.27
C MET A 247 -6.68 8.80 -24.64
N THR A 248 -5.83 9.79 -24.85
CA THR A 248 -5.04 9.92 -26.08
C THR A 248 -3.79 9.03 -26.01
N GLU A 249 -3.71 8.05 -26.90
CA GLU A 249 -2.54 7.21 -27.17
C GLU A 249 -1.76 7.79 -28.34
N ILE A 250 -0.43 7.73 -28.30
CA ILE A 250 0.41 8.06 -29.45
C ILE A 250 0.99 6.72 -29.90
N LEU A 251 0.57 6.24 -31.07
CA LEU A 251 1.08 5.02 -31.68
C LEU A 251 2.57 5.20 -32.06
N ASP A 252 3.28 4.10 -32.29
CA ASP A 252 4.72 4.12 -32.64
C ASP A 252 5.02 4.93 -33.93
N ASP A 253 3.99 5.21 -34.74
CA ASP A 253 4.03 6.05 -35.94
C ASP A 253 3.78 7.55 -35.68
N GLY A 254 3.53 7.95 -34.43
CA GLY A 254 3.26 9.33 -34.03
C GLY A 254 1.80 9.78 -34.16
N THR A 255 0.88 8.89 -34.56
CA THR A 255 -0.55 9.21 -34.65
C THR A 255 -1.24 9.16 -33.29
N VAL A 256 -2.20 10.06 -33.07
CA VAL A 256 -2.90 10.21 -31.78
C VAL A 256 -4.25 9.48 -31.84
N GLU A 257 -4.38 8.35 -31.14
CA GLU A 257 -5.64 7.61 -31.03
C GLU A 257 -6.39 8.00 -29.76
N VAL A 258 -7.66 8.39 -29.90
CA VAL A 258 -8.50 8.88 -28.80
C VAL A 258 -9.39 7.72 -28.32
N ILE A 259 -8.91 6.96 -27.33
CA ILE A 259 -9.63 5.78 -26.83
C ILE A 259 -10.61 6.21 -25.74
N LYS A 260 -11.89 5.85 -25.90
CA LYS A 260 -12.90 6.02 -24.84
C LYS A 260 -12.55 5.18 -23.64
N VAL A 261 -12.34 5.82 -22.49
CA VAL A 261 -12.28 5.15 -21.19
C VAL A 261 -13.71 5.04 -20.70
N ASN A 262 -14.28 3.83 -20.78
CA ASN A 262 -15.56 3.51 -20.16
C ASN A 262 -15.38 3.26 -18.65
#